data_AF-A0A1H7LFC7-F1
#
_entry.id   AF-A0A1H7LFC7-F1
#
_cell.length_a   1.000
_cell.length_b   1.000
_cell.length_c   1.000
_cell.angle_alpha   90.00
_cell.angle_beta   90.00
_cell.angle_gamma   90.00
#
_symmetry.space_group_name_H-M   'P 1'
#
loop_
_entity.id
_entity.type
_entity.pdbx_description
1 polymer ?
#
loop_
_entity_poly.entity_id
_entity_poly.type
_entity_poly.pdbx_seq_one_letter_code
_entity_poly.pdbx_strand_id
1 'polypeptide(L)'
;MGKDKKILLYRIDEQAKGVIFVVTEDNESVWGKISEDAYSIVSFDDVFRDITEFRNNFLDYEQLTDELIGAINGRGAVFREILERFDDNRLNSFNFFTRYYSDTLRDVFTEARADIDKAGAFFNTRALKKSTEYVNEVFNHIREVMRDDWNFDFNSESDMKAFRLSFDKIIIRGNDRNDIYTVADTALVTFFYDFSFAIHKMKLYVCDCKYCHKRYLGSRNSVCCDSKECQSLYQRDMKNEKRRTKAKDPYEIHKTKLTTYLSQHTSALKATVQEDMKYVNKFKARNSEFKQRMQDEIERCRAENIIPGDEQDKLLQKIEAEIVVYQSQIEDEWRVAQGKKK
;
A
#
# COMPACT_ATOMS: atom_id res chain seq x y z
N MET A 1 38.69 10.07 20.41
CA MET A 1 37.45 9.44 19.96
C MET A 1 36.32 10.40 20.32
N GLY A 2 35.69 11.00 19.33
CA GLY A 2 34.70 12.06 19.56
C GLY A 2 34.86 13.17 18.53
N LYS A 3 34.39 12.91 17.31
CA LYS A 3 34.02 13.91 16.30
C LYS A 3 33.00 13.22 15.39
N ASP A 4 31.77 13.72 15.43
CA ASP A 4 30.74 13.61 14.40
C ASP A 4 30.35 12.18 13.96
N LYS A 5 30.10 11.29 14.94
CA LYS A 5 29.53 9.97 14.64
C LYS A 5 28.11 10.16 14.11
N LYS A 6 27.82 9.65 12.91
CA LYS A 6 26.45 9.64 12.39
C LYS A 6 25.58 8.70 13.21
N ILE A 7 24.36 9.14 13.48
CA ILE A 7 23.30 8.37 14.11
C ILE A 7 22.06 8.41 13.22
N LEU A 8 21.27 7.34 13.29
CA LEU A 8 19.94 7.30 12.68
C LEU A 8 18.91 7.60 13.77
N LEU A 9 18.04 8.55 13.49
CA LEU A 9 16.84 8.82 14.26
C LEU A 9 15.65 8.27 13.52
N TYR A 10 14.71 7.66 14.24
CA TYR A 10 13.44 7.23 13.67
C TYR A 10 12.26 7.66 14.52
N ARG A 11 11.12 7.83 13.85
CA ARG A 11 9.81 8.04 14.46
C ARG A 11 8.77 7.27 13.66
N ILE A 12 7.99 6.45 14.36
CA ILE A 12 6.87 5.71 13.78
C ILE A 12 5.59 6.53 13.97
N ASP A 13 4.93 6.85 12.85
CA ASP A 13 3.62 7.49 12.83
C ASP A 13 2.55 6.44 12.49
N GLU A 14 1.92 5.90 13.53
CA GLU A 14 0.84 4.91 13.40
C GLU A 14 -0.39 5.49 12.68
N GLN A 15 -0.67 6.79 12.80
CA GLN A 15 -1.86 7.38 12.17
C GLN A 15 -1.68 7.53 10.66
N ALA A 16 -0.50 8.01 10.25
CA ALA A 16 -0.14 8.14 8.85
C ALA A 16 0.31 6.82 8.20
N LYS A 17 0.48 5.74 8.99
CA LYS A 17 1.13 4.49 8.56
C LYS A 17 2.48 4.77 7.88
N GLY A 18 3.29 5.61 8.50
CA GLY A 18 4.58 6.03 7.97
C GLY A 18 5.68 5.99 9.02
N VAL A 19 6.92 5.83 8.58
CA VAL A 19 8.13 5.94 9.39
C VAL A 19 8.95 7.10 8.84
N ILE A 20 9.39 7.98 9.74
CA ILE A 20 10.28 9.08 9.43
C ILE A 20 11.67 8.66 9.88
N PHE A 21 12.62 8.64 8.95
CA PHE A 21 14.03 8.42 9.20
C PHE A 21 14.84 9.69 8.99
N VAL A 22 15.79 9.95 9.87
CA VAL A 22 16.71 11.09 9.80
C VAL A 22 18.12 10.64 10.14
N VAL A 23 19.05 10.81 9.21
CA VAL A 23 20.47 10.57 9.45
C VAL A 23 21.12 11.90 9.82
N THR A 24 21.73 11.98 11.00
CA THR A 24 22.37 13.20 11.52
C THR A 24 23.64 12.88 12.28
N GLU A 25 24.45 13.89 12.59
CA GLU A 25 25.56 13.77 13.53
C GLU A 25 25.04 13.69 14.97
N ASP A 26 25.72 12.91 15.82
CA ASP A 26 25.49 12.83 17.27
C ASP A 26 25.99 14.10 17.97
N ASN A 27 25.28 15.20 17.75
CA ASN A 27 25.65 16.53 18.20
C ASN A 27 24.40 17.41 18.41
N GLU A 28 24.14 17.80 19.65
CA GLU A 28 23.00 18.65 20.04
C GLU A 28 22.88 19.94 19.22
N SER A 29 24.01 20.54 18.83
CA SER A 29 24.03 21.79 18.07
C SER A 29 23.53 21.65 16.62
N VAL A 30 23.49 20.42 16.11
CA VAL A 30 23.01 20.07 14.76
C VAL A 30 21.53 19.68 14.82
N TRP A 31 21.08 18.99 15.88
CA TRP A 31 19.71 18.48 15.99
C TRP A 31 18.64 19.57 15.91
N GLY A 32 18.89 20.73 16.53
CA GLY A 32 17.97 21.88 16.47
C GLY A 32 17.84 22.53 15.09
N LYS A 33 18.65 22.12 14.12
CA LYS A 33 18.69 22.68 12.75
C LYS A 33 18.30 21.66 11.68
N ILE A 34 17.84 20.47 12.07
CA ILE A 34 17.39 19.45 11.12
C ILE A 34 16.22 20.02 10.31
N SER A 35 16.43 20.19 9.00
CA SER A 35 15.43 20.65 8.07
C SER A 35 14.50 19.52 7.64
N GLU A 36 13.32 19.86 7.13
CA GLU A 36 12.38 18.86 6.61
C GLU A 36 12.93 18.09 5.41
N ASP A 37 13.85 18.69 4.65
CA ASP A 37 14.53 18.03 3.52
C ASP A 37 15.43 16.86 3.97
N ALA A 38 15.80 16.79 5.25
CA ALA A 38 16.56 15.67 5.81
C ALA A 38 15.68 14.46 6.15
N TYR A 39 14.36 14.57 6.02
CA TYR A 39 13.41 13.53 6.39
C TYR A 39 13.18 12.55 5.24
N SER A 40 13.52 11.29 5.47
CA SER A 40 13.05 10.18 4.64
C SER A 40 11.74 9.65 5.21
N ILE A 41 10.63 9.98 4.57
CA ILE A 41 9.30 9.49 4.97
C ILE A 41 8.98 8.25 4.13
N VAL A 42 8.88 7.10 4.79
CA VAL A 42 8.65 5.80 4.16
C VAL A 42 7.34 5.22 4.67
N SER A 43 6.44 4.77 3.79
CA SER A 43 5.18 4.15 4.23
C SER A 43 5.43 2.79 4.88
N PHE A 44 4.50 2.30 5.72
CA PHE A 44 4.62 0.97 6.34
C PHE A 44 4.76 -0.13 5.28
N ASP A 45 4.04 -0.03 4.16
CA ASP A 45 4.13 -0.99 3.05
C ASP A 45 5.50 -0.95 2.37
N ASP A 46 6.06 0.24 2.19
CA ASP A 46 7.41 0.41 1.62
C ASP A 46 8.48 -0.07 2.60
N VAL A 47 8.37 0.24 3.90
CA VAL A 47 9.25 -0.29 4.95
C VAL A 47 9.22 -1.82 4.94
N PHE A 48 8.03 -2.42 4.97
CA PHE A 48 7.87 -3.87 4.93
C PHE A 48 8.49 -4.48 3.68
N ARG A 49 8.24 -3.88 2.51
CA ARG A 49 8.82 -4.35 1.24
C ARG A 49 10.33 -4.25 1.24
N ASP A 50 10.87 -3.09 1.61
CA ASP A 50 12.30 -2.81 1.59
C ASP A 50 13.03 -3.74 2.57
N ILE A 51 12.50 -3.96 3.77
CA ILE A 51 13.06 -4.93 4.72
C ILE A 51 13.07 -6.34 4.12
N THR A 52 11.93 -6.76 3.54
CA THR A 52 11.79 -8.10 2.95
C THR A 52 12.77 -8.31 1.79
N GLU A 53 12.89 -7.31 0.91
CA GLU A 53 13.81 -7.35 -0.23
C GLU A 53 15.26 -7.39 0.24
N PHE A 54 15.64 -6.53 1.18
CA PHE A 54 17.00 -6.51 1.74
C PHE A 54 17.33 -7.85 2.39
N ARG A 55 16.41 -8.38 3.20
CA ARG A 55 16.57 -9.68 3.86
C ARG A 55 16.76 -10.82 2.87
N ASN A 56 15.96 -10.88 1.81
CA ASN A 56 16.07 -11.92 0.79
C ASN A 56 17.41 -11.88 0.04
N ASN A 57 17.98 -10.68 -0.12
CA ASN A 57 19.26 -10.46 -0.78
C ASN A 57 20.44 -10.39 0.21
N PHE A 58 20.21 -10.66 1.50
CA PHE A 58 21.21 -10.43 2.55
C PHE A 58 22.43 -11.34 2.41
N LEU A 59 22.30 -12.53 1.81
CA LEU A 59 23.43 -13.43 1.60
C LEU A 59 24.50 -12.85 0.68
N ASP A 60 24.11 -12.19 -0.41
CA ASP A 60 25.04 -11.55 -1.35
C ASP A 60 25.73 -10.36 -0.67
N TYR A 61 24.96 -9.60 0.12
CA TYR A 61 25.47 -8.52 0.95
C TYR A 61 26.48 -9.02 1.99
N GLU A 62 26.20 -10.16 2.58
CA GLU A 62 27.04 -10.79 3.59
C GLU A 62 28.39 -11.22 3.01
N GLN A 63 28.38 -11.90 1.85
CA GLN A 63 29.60 -12.33 1.17
C GLN A 63 30.51 -11.14 0.82
N LEU A 64 29.94 -10.07 0.26
CA LEU A 64 30.70 -8.88 -0.09
C LEU A 64 31.31 -8.20 1.14
N THR A 65 30.62 -8.23 2.27
CA THR A 65 31.10 -7.67 3.52
C THR A 65 32.21 -8.53 4.14
N ASP A 66 32.10 -9.85 4.09
CA ASP A 66 33.16 -10.77 4.53
C ASP A 66 34.45 -10.60 3.68
N GLU A 67 34.31 -10.41 2.36
CA GLU A 67 35.44 -10.05 1.47
C GLU A 67 36.14 -8.76 1.93
N LEU A 68 35.38 -7.72 2.27
CA LEU A 68 35.92 -6.46 2.79
C LEU A 68 36.64 -6.63 4.13
N ILE A 69 36.08 -7.40 5.05
CA ILE A 69 36.72 -7.72 6.34
C ILE A 69 38.04 -8.44 6.11
N GLY A 70 38.07 -9.44 5.23
CA GLY A 70 39.29 -10.17 4.89
C GLY A 70 40.36 -9.28 4.24
N ALA A 71 39.95 -8.30 3.43
CA ALA A 71 40.85 -7.38 2.74
C ALA A 71 41.35 -6.22 3.62
N ILE A 72 40.73 -5.96 4.78
CA ILE A 72 40.97 -4.73 5.55
C ILE A 72 42.42 -4.57 6.03
N ASN A 73 43.06 -5.67 6.45
CA ASN A 73 44.47 -5.72 6.85
C ASN A 73 45.43 -6.01 5.68
N GLY A 74 44.87 -6.27 4.49
CA GLY A 74 45.61 -6.65 3.30
C GLY A 74 46.13 -5.45 2.50
N ARG A 75 46.47 -5.73 1.24
CA ARG A 75 46.92 -4.70 0.29
C ARG A 75 45.81 -3.70 0.03
N GLY A 76 46.09 -2.40 0.22
CA GLY A 76 45.09 -1.33 0.06
C GLY A 76 44.46 -1.25 -1.33
N ALA A 77 45.14 -1.70 -2.39
CA ALA A 77 44.55 -1.79 -3.73
C ALA A 77 43.37 -2.78 -3.79
N VAL A 78 43.51 -3.96 -3.14
CA VAL A 78 42.46 -4.99 -3.10
C VAL A 78 41.27 -4.49 -2.27
N PHE A 79 41.54 -3.83 -1.14
CA PHE A 79 40.48 -3.22 -0.33
C PHE A 79 39.67 -2.18 -1.12
N ARG A 80 40.33 -1.31 -1.90
CA ARG A 80 39.66 -0.30 -2.71
C ARG A 80 38.79 -0.90 -3.82
N GLU A 81 39.29 -1.93 -4.50
CA GLU A 81 38.52 -2.63 -5.55
C GLU A 81 37.22 -3.25 -5.01
N ILE A 82 37.29 -3.89 -3.84
CA ILE A 82 36.10 -4.48 -3.20
C ILE A 82 35.17 -3.36 -2.67
N LEU A 83 35.73 -2.26 -2.15
CA LEU A 83 34.96 -1.11 -1.69
C LEU A 83 34.19 -0.42 -2.84
N GLU A 84 34.77 -0.36 -4.04
CA GLU A 84 34.09 0.16 -5.24
C GLU A 84 32.87 -0.70 -5.62
N ARG A 85 33.01 -2.03 -5.62
CA ARG A 85 31.87 -2.96 -5.81
C ARG A 85 30.78 -2.76 -4.76
N PHE A 86 31.18 -2.51 -3.52
CA PHE A 86 30.26 -2.21 -2.43
C PHE A 86 29.54 -0.87 -2.62
N ASP A 87 30.26 0.17 -3.07
CA ASP A 87 29.69 1.47 -3.39
C ASP A 87 28.71 1.41 -4.58
N ASP A 88 28.99 0.59 -5.59
CA ASP A 88 28.07 0.39 -6.73
C ASP A 88 26.74 -0.22 -6.29
N ASN A 89 26.76 -1.25 -5.43
CA ASN A 89 25.55 -1.84 -4.86
C ASN A 89 24.74 -0.84 -4.04
N ARG A 90 25.43 0.01 -3.27
CA ARG A 90 24.83 1.05 -2.44
C ARG A 90 24.19 2.17 -3.25
N LEU A 91 24.91 2.71 -4.25
CA LEU A 91 24.49 3.87 -5.03
C LEU A 91 23.32 3.56 -5.96
N ASN A 92 23.24 2.32 -6.46
CA ASN A 92 22.19 1.88 -7.38
C ASN A 92 20.94 1.34 -6.67
N SER A 93 20.94 1.25 -5.33
CA SER A 93 19.78 0.77 -4.59
C SER A 93 18.84 1.90 -4.22
N PHE A 94 17.54 1.71 -4.49
CA PHE A 94 16.46 2.57 -4.00
C PHE A 94 15.93 2.13 -2.62
N ASN A 95 16.37 0.96 -2.13
CA ASN A 95 15.95 0.39 -0.87
C ASN A 95 16.60 1.14 0.31
N PHE A 96 15.80 1.61 1.25
CA PHE A 96 16.32 2.38 2.40
C PHE A 96 17.32 1.58 3.25
N PHE A 97 17.00 0.32 3.58
CA PHE A 97 17.82 -0.51 4.47
C PHE A 97 19.14 -0.89 3.83
N THR A 98 19.14 -1.22 2.54
CA THR A 98 20.38 -1.45 1.78
C THR A 98 21.29 -0.24 1.89
N ARG A 99 20.77 0.96 1.60
CA ARG A 99 21.57 2.19 1.65
C ARG A 99 22.07 2.50 3.05
N TYR A 100 21.20 2.41 4.06
CA TYR A 100 21.57 2.67 5.45
C TYR A 100 22.67 1.75 5.96
N TYR A 101 22.51 0.42 5.80
CA TYR A 101 23.53 -0.52 6.25
C TYR A 101 24.82 -0.38 5.44
N SER A 102 24.72 -0.11 4.14
CA SER A 102 25.89 0.15 3.31
C SER A 102 26.63 1.41 3.74
N ASP A 103 25.95 2.53 3.94
CA ASP A 103 26.57 3.77 4.40
C ASP A 103 27.24 3.58 5.76
N THR A 104 26.55 2.89 6.69
CA THR A 104 27.06 2.58 8.03
C THR A 104 28.34 1.73 7.97
N LEU A 105 28.31 0.62 7.24
CA LEU A 105 29.48 -0.26 7.12
C LEU A 105 30.61 0.41 6.37
N ARG A 106 30.33 1.19 5.32
CA ARG A 106 31.34 1.95 4.58
C ARG A 106 32.09 2.93 5.49
N ASP A 107 31.37 3.67 6.32
CA ASP A 107 31.99 4.59 7.29
C ASP A 107 32.88 3.80 8.28
N VAL A 108 32.39 2.67 8.80
CA VAL A 108 33.16 1.78 9.70
C VAL A 108 34.42 1.20 9.02
N PHE A 109 34.31 0.72 7.78
CA PHE A 109 35.42 0.16 7.03
C PHE A 109 36.48 1.21 6.68
N THR A 110 36.06 2.40 6.26
CA THR A 110 36.99 3.47 5.89
C THR A 110 37.71 4.05 7.11
N GLU A 111 37.03 4.21 8.24
CA GLU A 111 37.65 4.58 9.52
C GLU A 111 38.66 3.52 9.97
N ALA A 112 38.25 2.25 10.00
CA ALA A 112 39.13 1.15 10.38
C ALA A 112 40.34 1.03 9.46
N ARG A 113 40.17 1.23 8.15
CA ARG A 113 41.28 1.23 7.18
C ARG A 113 42.26 2.38 7.43
N ALA A 114 41.75 3.59 7.70
CA ALA A 114 42.60 4.73 8.00
C ALA A 114 43.45 4.51 9.28
N ASP A 115 42.87 3.86 10.29
CA ASP A 115 43.59 3.47 11.51
C ASP A 115 44.62 2.37 11.24
N ILE A 116 44.30 1.40 10.38
CA ILE A 116 45.22 0.36 9.93
C ILE A 116 46.42 0.94 9.18
N ASP A 117 46.18 1.86 8.24
CA ASP A 117 47.24 2.49 7.46
C ASP A 117 48.19 3.31 8.36
N LYS A 118 47.64 4.01 9.36
CA LYS A 118 48.46 4.68 10.39
C LYS A 118 49.24 3.65 11.21
N ALA A 119 48.58 2.62 11.74
CA ALA A 119 49.22 1.61 12.58
C ALA A 119 50.32 0.82 11.86
N GLY A 120 50.14 0.54 10.56
CA GLY A 120 51.12 -0.11 9.70
C GLY A 120 52.40 0.72 9.54
N ALA A 121 52.29 2.04 9.45
CA ALA A 121 53.44 2.94 9.47
C ALA A 121 54.24 2.90 10.78
N PHE A 122 53.60 2.50 11.89
CA PHE A 122 54.19 2.38 13.22
C PHE A 122 54.40 0.92 13.69
N PHE A 123 54.16 -0.08 12.83
CA PHE A 123 54.18 -1.52 13.16
C PHE A 123 53.37 -1.93 14.42
N ASN A 124 52.21 -1.29 14.65
CA ASN A 124 51.40 -1.55 15.85
C ASN A 124 50.33 -2.63 15.63
N THR A 125 50.70 -3.90 15.85
CA THR A 125 49.82 -5.07 15.66
C THR A 125 48.57 -5.09 16.54
N ARG A 126 48.62 -4.48 17.73
CA ARG A 126 47.46 -4.41 18.64
C ARG A 126 46.37 -3.49 18.11
N ALA A 127 46.76 -2.36 17.52
CA ALA A 127 45.82 -1.43 16.90
C ALA A 127 45.13 -2.07 15.68
N LEU A 128 45.89 -2.77 14.82
CA LEU A 128 45.35 -3.53 13.68
C LEU A 128 44.27 -4.51 14.13
N LYS A 129 44.57 -5.32 15.16
CA LYS A 129 43.61 -6.31 15.69
C LYS A 129 42.34 -5.65 16.21
N LYS A 130 42.47 -4.55 16.97
CA LYS A 130 41.33 -3.83 17.55
C LYS A 130 40.39 -3.26 16.48
N SER A 131 40.94 -2.66 15.42
CA SER A 131 40.13 -2.12 14.32
C SER A 131 39.36 -3.24 13.60
N THR A 132 40.01 -4.38 13.33
CA THR A 132 39.32 -5.53 12.72
C THR A 132 38.27 -6.16 13.64
N GLU A 133 38.55 -6.27 14.95
CA GLU A 133 37.58 -6.78 15.94
C GLU A 133 36.32 -5.90 15.99
N TYR A 134 36.48 -4.57 15.96
CA TYR A 134 35.35 -3.64 15.95
C TYR A 134 34.46 -3.77 14.70
N VAL A 135 35.08 -3.87 13.50
CA VAL A 135 34.29 -4.08 12.26
C VAL A 135 33.51 -5.39 12.32
N ASN A 136 34.15 -6.47 12.79
CA ASN A 136 33.48 -7.77 12.95
C ASN A 136 32.33 -7.70 13.95
N GLU A 137 32.50 -7.01 15.08
CA GLU A 137 31.45 -6.83 16.08
C GLU A 137 30.22 -6.14 15.48
N VAL A 138 30.41 -5.00 14.81
CA VAL A 138 29.33 -4.26 14.16
C VAL A 138 28.60 -5.13 13.14
N PHE A 139 29.35 -5.82 12.27
CA PHE A 139 28.76 -6.64 11.24
C PHE A 139 28.04 -7.88 11.80
N ASN A 140 28.57 -8.50 12.85
CA ASN A 140 27.93 -9.61 13.53
C ASN A 140 26.58 -9.21 14.14
N HIS A 141 26.47 -8.03 14.76
CA HIS A 141 25.18 -7.55 15.26
C HIS A 141 24.15 -7.39 14.12
N ILE A 142 24.54 -6.81 12.99
CA ILE A 142 23.64 -6.69 11.82
C ILE A 142 23.22 -8.08 11.33
N ARG A 143 24.20 -8.99 11.20
CA ARG A 143 23.98 -10.38 10.75
C ARG A 143 23.02 -11.14 11.67
N GLU A 144 23.18 -11.04 12.98
CA GLU A 144 22.29 -11.67 13.96
C GLU A 144 20.85 -11.17 13.79
N VAL A 145 20.67 -9.86 13.62
CA VAL A 145 19.35 -9.24 13.48
C VAL A 145 18.66 -9.61 12.17
N MET A 146 19.41 -9.66 11.06
CA MET A 146 18.88 -10.06 9.75
C MET A 146 18.53 -11.56 9.66
N ARG A 147 19.23 -12.40 10.44
CA ARG A 147 19.01 -13.85 10.48
C ARG A 147 17.95 -14.29 11.48
N ASP A 148 17.61 -13.47 12.47
CA ASP A 148 16.52 -13.79 13.40
C ASP A 148 15.16 -13.66 12.70
N ASP A 149 14.54 -14.80 12.39
CA ASP A 149 13.21 -14.89 11.77
C ASP A 149 12.16 -14.06 12.52
N TRP A 150 12.30 -13.91 13.83
CA TRP A 150 11.36 -13.18 14.67
C TRP A 150 11.27 -11.69 14.36
N ASN A 151 12.36 -11.09 13.90
CA ASN A 151 12.36 -9.66 13.55
C ASN A 151 11.50 -9.37 12.30
N PHE A 152 11.08 -10.42 11.59
CA PHE A 152 10.36 -10.33 10.33
C PHE A 152 9.07 -11.17 10.31
N ASP A 153 8.72 -11.82 11.42
CA ASP A 153 7.48 -12.56 11.56
C ASP A 153 6.33 -11.63 11.98
N PHE A 154 5.84 -10.86 11.01
CA PHE A 154 4.72 -9.92 11.20
C PHE A 154 3.35 -10.61 11.30
N ASN A 155 3.28 -11.93 11.15
CA ASN A 155 2.05 -12.72 11.23
C ASN A 155 1.96 -13.59 12.49
N SER A 156 2.94 -13.50 13.40
CA SER A 156 2.99 -14.32 14.61
C SER A 156 1.77 -14.05 15.51
N GLU A 157 0.99 -15.09 15.82
CA GLU A 157 -0.19 -14.99 16.71
C GLU A 157 -0.03 -15.75 18.04
N SER A 158 1.03 -16.56 18.21
CA SER A 158 1.00 -17.63 19.22
C SER A 158 2.15 -17.71 20.23
N ASP A 159 3.27 -16.98 20.06
CA ASP A 159 4.41 -17.15 20.96
C ASP A 159 4.82 -15.84 21.66
N MET A 160 4.74 -15.84 23.00
CA MET A 160 5.04 -14.68 23.84
C MET A 160 6.54 -14.61 24.16
N LYS A 161 7.24 -13.64 23.59
CA LYS A 161 8.66 -13.38 23.86
C LYS A 161 8.79 -12.01 24.54
N ALA A 162 9.35 -12.00 25.74
CA ALA A 162 9.55 -10.77 26.50
C ALA A 162 10.99 -10.29 26.30
N PHE A 163 11.14 -9.04 25.86
CA PHE A 163 12.43 -8.38 25.70
C PHE A 163 12.45 -7.10 26.51
N ARG A 164 13.61 -6.75 27.07
CA ARG A 164 13.83 -5.45 27.69
C ARG A 164 14.56 -4.56 26.69
N LEU A 165 13.88 -3.53 26.22
CA LEU A 165 14.46 -2.53 25.33
C LEU A 165 15.11 -1.41 26.15
N SER A 166 16.25 -0.93 25.68
CA SER A 166 16.89 0.30 26.17
C SER A 166 16.72 1.34 25.07
N PHE A 167 16.28 2.54 25.43
CA PHE A 167 16.00 3.58 24.45
C PHE A 167 16.72 4.86 24.83
N ASP A 168 17.43 5.44 23.85
CA ASP A 168 17.82 6.83 23.89
C ASP A 168 16.82 7.63 23.05
N LYS A 169 16.32 8.73 23.61
CA LYS A 169 15.35 9.61 22.94
C LYS A 169 15.91 11.00 22.77
N ILE A 170 15.72 11.55 21.58
CA ILE A 170 16.02 12.95 21.29
C ILE A 170 14.70 13.70 21.12
N ILE A 171 14.58 14.81 21.85
CA ILE A 171 13.40 15.67 21.81
C ILE A 171 13.81 16.98 21.15
N ILE A 172 13.26 17.25 19.97
CA ILE A 172 13.48 18.49 19.23
C ILE A 172 12.26 19.38 19.46
N ARG A 173 12.47 20.48 20.21
CA ARG A 173 11.43 21.47 20.50
C ARG A 173 11.59 22.65 19.54
N GLY A 174 10.59 22.87 18.70
CA GLY A 174 10.46 24.04 17.83
C GLY A 174 9.33 24.95 18.27
N ASN A 175 9.19 26.10 17.61
CA ASN A 175 8.17 27.11 17.94
C ASN A 175 6.72 26.57 17.82
N ASP A 176 6.48 25.62 16.90
CA ASP A 176 5.14 25.08 16.62
C ASP A 176 5.07 23.54 16.68
N ARG A 177 6.16 22.84 17.03
CA ARG A 177 6.19 21.37 17.09
C ARG A 177 7.16 20.84 18.14
N ASN A 178 6.78 19.75 18.81
CA ASN A 178 7.66 18.95 19.64
C ASN A 178 7.79 17.57 19.00
N ASP A 179 8.93 17.31 18.37
CA ASP A 179 9.20 16.02 17.74
C ASP A 179 10.04 15.16 18.68
N ILE A 180 9.61 13.91 18.86
CA ILE A 180 10.32 12.92 19.68
C ILE A 180 10.80 11.83 18.73
N TYR A 181 12.11 11.61 18.72
CA TYR A 181 12.77 10.56 17.95
C TYR A 181 13.41 9.55 18.88
N THR A 182 13.41 8.29 18.46
CA THR A 182 14.25 7.25 19.07
C THR A 182 15.57 7.19 18.31
N VAL A 183 16.68 7.13 19.04
CA VAL A 183 18.00 6.89 18.45
C VAL A 183 18.09 5.40 18.12
N ALA A 184 18.36 5.09 16.85
CA ALA A 184 18.49 3.71 16.41
C ALA A 184 19.82 3.12 16.86
N ASP A 185 19.79 1.88 17.32
CA ASP A 185 21.00 1.07 17.42
C ASP A 185 21.54 0.72 16.03
N THR A 186 22.83 0.40 15.94
CA THR A 186 23.50 0.17 14.65
C THR A 186 22.85 -0.96 13.84
N ALA A 187 22.33 -1.99 14.49
CA ALA A 187 21.70 -3.13 13.85
C ALA A 187 20.17 -2.99 13.68
N LEU A 188 19.60 -1.84 14.08
CA LEU A 188 18.17 -1.52 14.04
C LEU A 188 17.27 -2.50 14.82
N VAL A 189 17.81 -3.22 15.80
CA VAL A 189 17.05 -4.15 16.66
C VAL A 189 15.81 -3.47 17.24
N THR A 190 16.03 -2.30 17.83
CA THR A 190 15.00 -1.54 18.54
C THR A 190 13.93 -1.07 17.58
N PHE A 191 14.35 -0.64 16.38
CA PHE A 191 13.43 -0.25 15.32
C PHE A 191 12.55 -1.42 14.86
N PHE A 192 13.11 -2.62 14.63
CA PHE A 192 12.31 -3.77 14.22
C PHE A 192 11.28 -4.15 15.28
N TYR A 193 11.64 -4.09 16.56
CA TYR A 193 10.68 -4.34 17.64
C TYR A 193 9.58 -3.28 17.72
N ASP A 194 9.93 -2.00 17.64
CA ASP A 194 8.94 -0.91 17.65
C ASP A 194 8.00 -1.01 16.43
N PHE A 195 8.54 -1.34 15.27
CA PHE A 195 7.77 -1.49 14.03
C PHE A 195 6.84 -2.70 14.08
N SER A 196 7.32 -3.85 14.53
CA SER A 196 6.49 -5.05 14.76
C SER A 196 5.40 -4.79 15.79
N PHE A 197 5.72 -4.05 16.87
CA PHE A 197 4.73 -3.64 17.85
C PHE A 197 3.66 -2.72 17.26
N ALA A 198 4.05 -1.74 16.43
CA ALA A 198 3.12 -0.86 15.73
C ALA A 198 2.18 -1.64 14.80
N ILE A 199 2.71 -2.58 14.00
CA ILE A 199 1.92 -3.48 13.13
C ILE A 199 0.90 -4.27 13.96
N HIS A 200 1.35 -4.90 15.05
CA HIS A 200 0.49 -5.69 15.93
C HIS A 200 -0.61 -4.83 16.59
N LYS A 201 -0.24 -3.68 17.16
CA LYS A 201 -1.17 -2.75 17.80
C LYS A 201 -2.24 -2.25 16.83
N MET A 202 -1.87 -2.00 15.58
CA MET A 202 -2.78 -1.61 14.51
C MET A 202 -3.57 -2.77 13.90
N LYS A 203 -3.31 -4.02 14.33
CA LYS A 203 -3.93 -5.25 13.80
C LYS A 203 -3.76 -5.38 12.29
N LEU A 204 -2.55 -5.05 11.82
CA LEU A 204 -2.14 -5.23 10.43
C LEU A 204 -1.58 -6.63 10.24
N TYR A 205 -1.80 -7.18 9.05
CA TYR A 205 -1.40 -8.53 8.65
C TYR A 205 -0.76 -8.47 7.27
N VAL A 206 0.17 -9.37 6.99
CA VAL A 206 0.73 -9.52 5.65
C VAL A 206 -0.34 -10.12 4.75
N CYS A 207 -0.79 -9.35 3.77
CA CYS A 207 -1.83 -9.72 2.82
C CYS A 207 -1.28 -9.74 1.39
N ASP A 208 -1.83 -10.60 0.53
CA ASP A 208 -1.54 -10.59 -0.90
C ASP A 208 -2.61 -9.80 -1.65
N CYS A 209 -2.20 -8.77 -2.39
CA CYS A 209 -3.13 -7.98 -3.19
C CYS A 209 -3.59 -8.78 -4.41
N LYS A 210 -4.90 -8.96 -4.58
CA LYS A 210 -5.49 -9.68 -5.72
C LYS A 210 -5.14 -9.08 -7.08
N TYR A 211 -4.86 -7.77 -7.13
CA TYR A 211 -4.75 -7.00 -8.37
C TYR A 211 -3.31 -6.85 -8.87
N CYS A 212 -2.38 -6.57 -7.96
CA CYS A 212 -0.96 -6.41 -8.31
C CYS A 212 -0.09 -7.58 -7.85
N HIS A 213 -0.66 -8.54 -7.11
CA HIS A 213 0.05 -9.71 -6.56
C HIS A 213 1.24 -9.36 -5.65
N LYS A 214 1.32 -8.10 -5.18
CA LYS A 214 2.31 -7.67 -4.19
C LYS A 214 1.77 -7.89 -2.78
N ARG A 215 2.68 -8.25 -1.86
CA ARG A 215 2.41 -8.28 -0.43
C ARG A 215 2.33 -6.87 0.13
N TYR A 216 1.45 -6.66 1.10
CA TYR A 216 1.22 -5.38 1.78
C TYR A 216 0.68 -5.61 3.20
N LEU A 217 0.71 -4.57 4.04
CA LEU A 217 0.17 -4.60 5.40
C LEU A 217 -1.29 -4.14 5.39
N GLY A 218 -2.21 -5.10 5.44
CA GLY A 218 -3.65 -4.89 5.40
C GLY A 218 -4.36 -5.34 6.67
N SER A 219 -5.66 -5.02 6.79
CA SER A 219 -6.51 -5.68 7.79
C SER A 219 -6.70 -7.15 7.44
N ARG A 220 -7.05 -7.99 8.43
CA ARG A 220 -7.39 -9.39 8.18
C ARG A 220 -8.43 -9.53 7.06
N ASN A 221 -8.17 -10.43 6.11
CA ASN A 221 -8.98 -10.66 4.90
C ASN A 221 -9.03 -9.49 3.89
N SER A 222 -8.12 -8.51 3.98
CA SER A 222 -8.04 -7.46 2.98
C SER A 222 -7.59 -8.02 1.63
N VAL A 223 -8.29 -7.65 0.56
CA VAL A 223 -8.10 -8.21 -0.80
C VAL A 223 -7.31 -7.27 -1.72
N CYS A 224 -7.18 -6.00 -1.35
CA CYS A 224 -6.61 -4.94 -2.19
C CYS A 224 -5.71 -4.02 -1.37
N CYS A 225 -4.53 -3.68 -1.90
CA CYS A 225 -3.62 -2.70 -1.31
C CYS A 225 -4.06 -1.26 -1.57
N ASP A 226 -3.44 -0.29 -0.90
CA ASP A 226 -3.82 1.13 -0.96
C ASP A 226 -3.38 1.86 -2.24
N SER A 227 -2.78 1.15 -3.21
CA SER A 227 -2.41 1.76 -4.49
C SER A 227 -3.64 2.23 -5.29
N LYS A 228 -3.55 3.43 -5.85
CA LYS A 228 -4.68 4.06 -6.58
C LYS A 228 -5.21 3.20 -7.72
N GLU A 229 -4.32 2.50 -8.42
CA GLU A 229 -4.67 1.60 -9.53
C GLU A 229 -5.45 0.38 -9.04
N CYS A 230 -4.93 -0.34 -8.02
CA CYS A 230 -5.62 -1.49 -7.46
C CYS A 230 -6.95 -1.11 -6.82
N GLN A 231 -7.01 0.01 -6.08
CA GLN A 231 -8.26 0.51 -5.49
C GLN A 231 -9.31 0.82 -6.55
N SER A 232 -8.92 1.38 -7.70
CA SER A 232 -9.83 1.66 -8.81
C SER A 232 -10.42 0.38 -9.41
N LEU A 233 -9.60 -0.66 -9.57
CA LEU A 233 -10.04 -1.98 -10.04
C LEU A 233 -10.95 -2.67 -9.01
N TYR A 234 -10.57 -2.63 -7.73
CA TYR A 234 -11.37 -3.19 -6.64
C TYR A 234 -12.76 -2.56 -6.54
N GLN A 235 -12.85 -1.23 -6.61
CA GLN A 235 -14.15 -0.54 -6.60
C GLN A 235 -15.01 -0.90 -7.82
N ARG A 236 -14.40 -1.13 -8.98
CA ARG A 236 -15.11 -1.57 -10.19
C ARG A 236 -15.67 -2.97 -10.00
N ASP A 237 -14.88 -3.90 -9.49
CA ASP A 237 -15.30 -5.28 -9.21
C ASP A 237 -16.43 -5.30 -8.18
N MET A 238 -16.28 -4.56 -7.08
CA MET A 238 -17.32 -4.42 -6.06
C MET A 238 -18.64 -3.87 -6.63
N LYS A 239 -18.58 -2.88 -7.53
CA LYS A 239 -19.78 -2.36 -8.22
C LYS A 239 -20.41 -3.41 -9.13
N ASN A 240 -19.60 -4.16 -9.88
CA ASN A 240 -20.07 -5.21 -10.78
C ASN A 240 -20.67 -6.39 -10.01
N GLU A 241 -20.08 -6.78 -8.89
CA GLU A 241 -20.57 -7.84 -8.03
C GLU A 241 -21.88 -7.47 -7.33
N LYS A 242 -21.99 -6.22 -6.85
CA LYS A 242 -23.27 -5.65 -6.36
C LYS A 242 -24.36 -5.67 -7.45
N ARG A 243 -24.01 -5.35 -8.69
CA ARG A 243 -24.95 -5.44 -9.82
C ARG A 243 -25.36 -6.89 -10.10
N ARG A 244 -24.42 -7.84 -10.08
CA ARG A 244 -24.68 -9.27 -10.31
C ARG A 244 -25.53 -9.88 -9.21
N THR A 245 -25.25 -9.58 -7.94
CA THR A 245 -26.06 -10.04 -6.80
C THR A 245 -27.47 -9.45 -6.85
N LYS A 246 -27.61 -8.16 -7.17
CA LYS A 246 -28.93 -7.55 -7.39
C LYS A 246 -29.67 -8.19 -8.58
N ALA A 247 -28.98 -8.51 -9.68
CA ALA A 247 -29.59 -9.19 -10.82
C ALA A 247 -30.00 -10.65 -10.52
N LYS A 248 -29.38 -11.28 -9.52
CA LYS A 248 -29.73 -12.62 -9.03
C LYS A 248 -30.85 -12.61 -7.99
N ASP A 249 -31.24 -11.45 -7.46
CA ASP A 249 -32.40 -11.33 -6.57
C ASP A 249 -33.67 -11.64 -7.38
N PRO A 250 -34.41 -12.72 -7.07
CA PRO A 250 -35.62 -13.09 -7.79
C PRO A 250 -36.65 -11.96 -7.84
N TYR A 251 -36.64 -11.07 -6.86
CA TYR A 251 -37.55 -9.92 -6.76
C TYR A 251 -37.14 -8.72 -7.63
N GLU A 252 -35.93 -8.70 -8.18
CA GLU A 252 -35.44 -7.59 -9.01
C GLU A 252 -35.40 -7.93 -10.52
N ILE A 253 -35.60 -9.20 -10.88
CA ILE A 253 -35.57 -9.69 -12.29
C ILE A 253 -36.61 -8.95 -13.14
N HIS A 254 -37.89 -8.98 -12.74
CA HIS A 254 -38.99 -8.38 -13.51
C HIS A 254 -38.90 -6.85 -13.58
N LYS A 255 -38.45 -6.18 -12.50
CA LYS A 255 -38.18 -4.73 -12.50
C LYS A 255 -37.06 -4.36 -13.47
N THR A 256 -36.01 -5.18 -13.54
CA THR A 256 -34.88 -4.98 -14.45
C THR A 256 -35.31 -5.19 -15.90
N LYS A 257 -36.08 -6.25 -16.20
CA LYS A 257 -36.67 -6.50 -17.52
C LYS A 257 -37.52 -5.31 -17.98
N LEU A 258 -38.47 -4.86 -17.15
CA LEU A 258 -39.32 -3.71 -17.46
C LEU A 258 -38.53 -2.43 -17.69
N THR A 259 -37.53 -2.15 -16.85
CA THR A 259 -36.70 -0.94 -17.02
C THR A 259 -35.91 -0.97 -18.33
N THR A 260 -35.42 -2.14 -18.72
CA THR A 260 -34.72 -2.35 -20.00
C THR A 260 -35.67 -2.15 -21.17
N TYR A 261 -36.87 -2.73 -21.11
CA TYR A 261 -37.91 -2.58 -22.12
C TYR A 261 -38.32 -1.12 -22.33
N LEU A 262 -38.61 -0.40 -21.24
CA LEU A 262 -38.94 1.04 -21.29
C LEU A 262 -37.81 1.87 -21.92
N SER A 263 -36.54 1.55 -21.65
CA SER A 263 -35.39 2.25 -22.23
C SER A 263 -35.28 2.01 -23.74
N GLN A 264 -35.52 0.78 -24.19
CA GLN A 264 -35.53 0.44 -25.62
C GLN A 264 -36.65 1.19 -26.35
N HIS A 265 -37.88 1.15 -25.82
CA HIS A 265 -39.03 1.85 -26.40
C HIS A 265 -38.87 3.39 -26.37
N THR A 266 -38.28 3.95 -25.31
CA THR A 266 -37.94 5.39 -25.28
C THR A 266 -36.95 5.75 -26.39
N SER A 267 -35.97 4.89 -26.66
CA SER A 267 -34.95 5.12 -27.69
C SER A 267 -35.54 4.98 -29.09
N ALA A 268 -36.37 3.97 -29.31
CA ALA A 268 -37.11 3.78 -30.56
C ALA A 268 -38.05 4.96 -30.85
N LEU A 269 -38.83 5.40 -29.86
CA LEU A 269 -39.70 6.56 -29.99
C LEU A 269 -38.89 7.82 -30.32
N LYS A 270 -37.76 8.06 -29.65
CA LYS A 270 -36.88 9.22 -29.91
C LYS A 270 -36.46 9.26 -31.39
N ALA A 271 -36.13 8.10 -31.98
CA ALA A 271 -35.81 7.98 -33.39
C ALA A 271 -37.04 8.27 -34.28
N THR A 272 -38.22 7.71 -33.97
CA THR A 272 -39.45 7.90 -34.76
C THR A 272 -39.91 9.36 -34.80
N VAL A 273 -39.89 10.05 -33.65
CA VAL A 273 -40.34 11.45 -33.53
C VAL A 273 -39.23 12.48 -33.83
N GLN A 274 -38.12 12.04 -34.43
CA GLN A 274 -37.00 12.89 -34.85
C GLN A 274 -36.46 13.79 -33.73
N GLU A 275 -36.28 13.20 -32.54
CA GLU A 275 -35.82 13.88 -31.33
C GLU A 275 -36.75 15.01 -30.81
N ASP A 276 -38.03 15.06 -31.21
CA ASP A 276 -38.99 15.99 -30.59
C ASP A 276 -39.24 15.63 -29.12
N MET A 277 -38.53 16.35 -28.24
CA MET A 277 -38.52 16.11 -26.81
C MET A 277 -39.88 16.31 -26.14
N LYS A 278 -40.82 17.03 -26.76
CA LYS A 278 -42.19 17.15 -26.24
C LYS A 278 -42.86 15.77 -26.14
N TYR A 279 -42.76 14.98 -27.21
CA TYR A 279 -43.38 13.65 -27.30
C TYR A 279 -42.58 12.61 -26.51
N VAL A 280 -41.24 12.69 -26.52
CA VAL A 280 -40.37 11.83 -25.70
C VAL A 280 -40.63 12.04 -24.21
N ASN A 281 -40.80 13.29 -23.76
CA ASN A 281 -41.10 13.60 -22.37
C ASN A 281 -42.52 13.17 -21.97
N LYS A 282 -43.50 13.30 -22.87
CA LYS A 282 -44.86 12.78 -22.66
C LYS A 282 -44.87 11.25 -22.47
N PHE A 283 -44.05 10.53 -23.22
CA PHE A 283 -43.86 9.09 -23.02
C PHE A 283 -43.21 8.81 -21.66
N LYS A 284 -42.08 9.46 -21.37
CA LYS A 284 -41.34 9.29 -20.11
C LYS A 284 -42.15 9.61 -18.86
N ALA A 285 -43.07 10.59 -18.92
CA ALA A 285 -43.93 10.94 -17.79
C ALA A 285 -44.72 9.72 -17.27
N ARG A 286 -45.17 8.85 -18.20
CA ARG A 286 -45.94 7.64 -17.88
C ARG A 286 -45.08 6.43 -17.50
N ASN A 287 -43.77 6.46 -17.75
CA ASN A 287 -42.86 5.38 -17.34
C ASN A 287 -42.86 5.17 -15.82
N SER A 288 -43.13 6.22 -15.04
CA SER A 288 -43.25 6.14 -13.58
C SER A 288 -44.42 5.24 -13.15
N GLU A 289 -45.58 5.37 -13.80
CA GLU A 289 -46.78 4.56 -13.57
C GLU A 289 -46.53 3.07 -13.83
N PHE A 290 -45.91 2.75 -14.96
CA PHE A 290 -45.59 1.36 -15.31
C PHE A 290 -44.60 0.73 -14.32
N LYS A 291 -43.58 1.49 -13.91
CA LYS A 291 -42.61 1.04 -12.91
C LYS A 291 -43.26 0.85 -11.54
N GLN A 292 -44.16 1.74 -11.13
CA GLN A 292 -44.85 1.62 -9.85
C GLN A 292 -45.71 0.36 -9.79
N ARG A 293 -46.46 0.05 -10.85
CA ARG A 293 -47.28 -1.18 -10.89
C ARG A 293 -46.47 -2.46 -10.70
N MET A 294 -45.29 -2.55 -11.33
CA MET A 294 -44.39 -3.68 -11.13
C MET A 294 -43.73 -3.64 -9.74
N GLN A 295 -43.48 -2.45 -9.19
CA GLN A 295 -42.95 -2.30 -7.83
C GLN A 295 -43.95 -2.80 -6.79
N ASP A 296 -45.21 -2.35 -6.86
CA ASP A 296 -46.29 -2.72 -5.94
C ASP A 296 -46.53 -4.23 -5.94
N GLU A 297 -46.50 -4.85 -7.13
CA GLU A 297 -46.59 -6.30 -7.30
C GLU A 297 -45.47 -7.04 -6.57
N ILE A 298 -44.22 -6.60 -6.76
CA ILE A 298 -43.06 -7.22 -6.12
C ILE A 298 -43.09 -6.99 -4.60
N GLU A 299 -43.57 -5.84 -4.14
CA GLU A 299 -43.75 -5.57 -2.72
C GLU A 299 -44.81 -6.49 -2.10
N ARG A 300 -45.90 -6.79 -2.81
CA ARG A 300 -46.86 -7.83 -2.38
C ARG A 300 -46.17 -9.19 -2.26
N CYS A 301 -45.43 -9.61 -3.29
CA CYS A 301 -44.69 -10.88 -3.24
C CYS A 301 -43.75 -10.95 -2.04
N ARG A 302 -43.06 -9.84 -1.72
CA ARG A 302 -42.18 -9.75 -0.54
C ARG A 302 -42.96 -9.85 0.77
N ALA A 303 -44.09 -9.15 0.89
CA ALA A 303 -44.93 -9.20 2.08
C ALA A 303 -45.50 -10.60 2.35
N GLU A 304 -45.79 -11.34 1.28
CA GLU A 304 -46.37 -12.69 1.33
C GLU A 304 -45.32 -13.81 1.29
N ASN A 305 -44.02 -13.49 1.22
CA ASN A 305 -42.90 -14.43 1.05
C ASN A 305 -43.03 -15.35 -0.19
N ILE A 306 -43.63 -14.84 -1.28
CA ILE A 306 -43.79 -15.55 -2.54
C ILE A 306 -42.64 -15.19 -3.48
N ILE A 307 -41.95 -16.20 -4.03
CA ILE A 307 -40.94 -15.97 -5.06
C ILE A 307 -41.64 -15.57 -6.37
N PRO A 308 -41.32 -14.41 -6.97
CA PRO A 308 -41.92 -13.98 -8.23
C PRO A 308 -41.72 -14.99 -9.36
N GLY A 309 -42.78 -15.22 -10.15
CA GLY A 309 -42.82 -16.21 -11.22
C GLY A 309 -43.90 -15.88 -12.26
N ASP A 310 -44.72 -16.88 -12.62
CA ASP A 310 -45.67 -16.80 -13.73
C ASP A 310 -46.65 -15.62 -13.67
N GLU A 311 -47.11 -15.25 -12.47
CA GLU A 311 -48.04 -14.12 -12.31
C GLU A 311 -47.36 -12.79 -12.64
N GLN A 312 -46.11 -12.61 -12.22
CA GLN A 312 -45.32 -11.41 -12.48
C GLN A 312 -44.85 -11.36 -13.93
N ASP A 313 -44.63 -12.52 -14.57
CA ASP A 313 -44.39 -12.59 -16.01
C ASP A 313 -45.64 -12.18 -16.81
N LYS A 314 -46.84 -12.63 -16.40
CA LYS A 314 -48.11 -12.18 -17.01
C LYS A 314 -48.33 -10.69 -16.82
N LEU A 315 -48.05 -10.15 -15.63
CA LEU A 315 -48.14 -8.71 -15.38
C LEU A 315 -47.15 -7.94 -16.26
N LEU A 316 -45.91 -8.42 -16.37
CA LEU A 316 -44.89 -7.81 -17.22
C LEU A 316 -45.36 -7.76 -18.68
N GLN A 317 -45.83 -8.89 -19.23
CA GLN A 317 -46.35 -8.95 -20.60
C GLN A 317 -47.53 -7.99 -20.82
N LYS A 318 -48.42 -7.86 -19.84
CA LYS A 318 -49.54 -6.91 -19.90
C LYS A 318 -49.03 -5.47 -19.95
N ILE A 319 -48.08 -5.12 -19.09
CA ILE A 319 -47.46 -3.79 -19.07
C ILE A 319 -46.71 -3.52 -20.38
N GLU A 320 -45.97 -4.49 -20.92
CA GLU A 320 -45.26 -4.39 -22.20
C GLU A 320 -46.24 -4.11 -23.36
N ALA A 321 -47.37 -4.81 -23.41
CA ALA A 321 -48.42 -4.55 -24.40
C ALA A 321 -49.00 -3.13 -24.28
N GLU A 322 -49.25 -2.66 -23.06
CA GLU A 322 -49.72 -1.29 -22.80
C GLU A 322 -48.68 -0.23 -23.23
N ILE A 323 -47.40 -0.48 -23.02
CA ILE A 323 -46.29 0.39 -23.46
C ILE A 323 -46.29 0.53 -24.99
N VAL A 324 -46.44 -0.57 -25.73
CA VAL A 324 -46.49 -0.57 -27.21
C VAL A 324 -47.66 0.26 -27.72
N VAL A 325 -48.85 0.07 -27.12
CA VAL A 325 -50.05 0.85 -27.48
C VAL A 325 -49.83 2.33 -27.20
N TYR A 326 -49.29 2.67 -26.03
CA TYR A 326 -49.05 4.06 -25.65
C TYR A 326 -47.99 4.73 -26.53
N GLN A 327 -46.91 4.02 -26.88
CA GLN A 327 -45.93 4.53 -27.85
C GLN A 327 -46.59 4.84 -29.20
N SER A 328 -47.39 3.90 -29.73
CA SER A 328 -48.06 4.08 -31.03
C SER A 328 -48.99 5.30 -31.03
N GLN A 329 -49.73 5.53 -29.93
CA GLN A 329 -50.57 6.72 -29.77
C GLN A 329 -49.76 8.02 -29.86
N ILE A 330 -48.61 8.08 -29.18
CA ILE A 330 -47.73 9.26 -29.22
C ILE A 330 -47.14 9.46 -30.62
N GLU A 331 -46.75 8.40 -31.31
CA GLU A 331 -46.26 8.47 -32.69
C GLU A 331 -47.33 9.01 -33.65
N ASP A 332 -48.58 8.56 -33.51
CA ASP A 332 -49.69 9.03 -34.35
C ASP A 332 -50.06 10.48 -34.06
N GLU A 333 -50.08 10.90 -32.79
CA GLU A 333 -50.24 12.31 -32.41
C GLU A 333 -49.16 13.19 -33.03
N TRP A 334 -47.91 12.72 -33.04
CA TRP A 334 -46.81 13.43 -33.69
C TRP A 334 -47.00 13.49 -35.21
N ARG A 335 -47.36 12.38 -35.88
CA ARG A 335 -47.62 12.37 -37.34
C ARG A 335 -48.73 13.36 -37.74
N VAL A 336 -49.81 13.40 -36.98
CA VAL A 336 -50.93 14.35 -37.19
C VAL A 336 -50.45 15.79 -37.03
N ALA A 337 -49.65 16.09 -35.99
CA ALA A 337 -49.08 17.42 -35.78
C ALA A 337 -48.11 17.85 -36.89
N GLN A 338 -47.43 16.91 -37.54
CA GLN A 338 -46.55 17.16 -38.69
C GLN A 338 -47.30 17.29 -40.02
N GLY A 339 -48.64 17.34 -40.03
CA GLY A 339 -49.44 17.47 -41.25
C GLY A 339 -49.43 16.23 -42.15
N LYS A 340 -48.88 15.11 -41.69
CA LYS A 340 -48.85 13.83 -42.42
C LYS A 340 -50.11 13.04 -42.07
N LYS A 341 -51.24 13.35 -42.70
CA LYS A 341 -52.37 12.40 -42.75
C LYS A 341 -52.00 11.26 -43.73
N LYS A 342 -52.29 10.03 -43.30
CA LYS A 342 -52.27 8.82 -44.14
C LYS A 342 -53.13 9.00 -45.38
#